data_AF-A0A0B8PGA8-F1
#
_entry.id   AF-A0A0B8PGA8-F1
#
_cell.length_a   1.000
_cell.length_b   1.000
_cell.length_c   1.000
_cell.angle_alpha   90.00
_cell.angle_beta   90.00
_cell.angle_gamma   90.00
#
_symmetry.space_group_name_H-M   'P 1'
#
loop_
_entity.id
_entity.type
_entity.pdbx_description
1 polymer ?
#
loop_
_entity_poly.entity_id
_entity_poly.type
_entity_poly.pdbx_seq_one_letter_code
_entity_poly.pdbx_strand_id
1 'polypeptide(L)' 'MSQTLFSPSWYKVSDLKVRVRKHADIHRHVYRDKVWYVLQDHVTGQFQRFTPQAYQLIG' A
#
# COMPACT_ATOMS: atom_id res chain seq x y z
N MET A 1 5.33 27.02 -20.36
CA MET A 1 6.33 25.93 -20.27
C MET A 1 5.57 24.63 -20.11
N SER A 2 5.62 23.73 -21.09
CA SER A 2 4.98 22.41 -21.01
C SER A 2 5.79 21.54 -20.04
N GLN A 3 5.23 21.24 -18.87
CA GLN A 3 5.82 20.24 -17.97
C GLN A 3 5.71 18.86 -18.63
N THR A 4 6.83 18.16 -18.71
CA THR A 4 6.87 16.77 -19.17
C THR A 4 6.06 15.90 -18.21
N LEU A 5 5.09 15.13 -18.74
CA LEU A 5 4.25 14.22 -17.94
C LEU A 5 5.04 13.10 -17.27
N PHE A 6 6.23 12.78 -17.80
CA PHE A 6 7.05 11.67 -17.36
C PHE A 6 8.26 12.15 -16.56
N SER A 7 8.50 11.49 -15.44
CA SER A 7 9.72 11.70 -14.67
C SER A 7 10.93 11.14 -15.44
N PRO A 8 11.99 11.93 -15.67
CA PRO A 8 13.22 11.44 -16.30
C PRO A 8 13.94 10.38 -15.45
N SER A 9 13.57 10.24 -14.16
CA SER A 9 14.11 9.21 -13.27
C SER A 9 13.25 7.94 -13.19
N TRP A 10 12.24 7.79 -14.06
CA TRP A 10 11.31 6.64 -14.03
C TRP A 10 12.04 5.28 -14.09
N TYR A 11 13.13 5.21 -14.86
CA TYR A 11 13.98 4.01 -14.98
C TYR A 11 14.56 3.51 -13.65
N LYS A 12 14.60 4.34 -12.59
CA LYS A 12 15.09 3.94 -11.26
C LYS A 12 14.05 3.17 -10.45
N VAL A 13 12.77 3.33 -10.78
CA VAL A 13 11.65 2.82 -9.97
C VAL A 13 10.71 1.90 -10.74
N SER A 14 10.83 1.83 -12.07
CA SER A 14 9.93 1.06 -12.94
C SER A 14 9.86 -0.43 -12.59
N ASP A 15 10.96 -1.00 -12.09
CA ASP A 15 11.05 -2.42 -11.76
C ASP A 15 10.77 -2.71 -10.26
N LEU A 16 10.50 -1.67 -9.46
CA LEU A 16 10.21 -1.85 -8.05
C LEU A 16 8.79 -2.41 -7.86
N LYS A 17 8.70 -3.40 -6.98
CA LYS A 17 7.41 -4.00 -6.57
C LYS A 17 7.11 -3.63 -5.14
N VAL A 18 5.85 -3.31 -4.87
CA VAL A 18 5.38 -3.12 -3.50
C VAL A 18 5.54 -4.45 -2.75
N ARG A 19 6.01 -4.36 -1.51
CA ARG A 19 6.17 -5.53 -0.65
C ARG A 19 5.89 -5.17 0.80
N VAL A 20 5.06 -5.99 1.43
CA VAL A 20 4.79 -5.88 2.86
C VAL A 20 6.03 -6.32 3.65
N ARG A 21 6.40 -5.54 4.67
CA ARG A 21 7.53 -5.85 5.55
C ARG A 21 7.22 -7.11 6.36
N LYS A 22 8.23 -7.92 6.67
CA LYS A 22 8.04 -9.20 7.39
C LYS A 22 7.39 -9.07 8.77
N HIS A 23 7.53 -7.92 9.41
CA HIS A 23 6.95 -7.63 10.73
C HIS A 23 5.59 -6.94 10.62
N ALA A 24 5.03 -6.82 9.42
CA ALA A 24 3.74 -6.21 9.21
C ALA A 24 2.75 -7.24 8.67
N ASP A 25 1.60 -7.36 9.31
CA ASP A 25 0.53 -8.27 8.94
C ASP A 25 -0.68 -7.50 8.43
N ILE A 26 -1.41 -8.07 7.47
CA ILE A 26 -2.64 -7.49 6.93
C ILE A 26 -3.83 -8.32 7.39
N HIS A 27 -4.78 -7.65 8.03
CA HIS A 27 -6.04 -8.24 8.49
C HIS A 27 -7.22 -7.73 7.67
N ARG A 28 -8.11 -8.62 7.23
CA ARG A 28 -9.36 -8.25 6.54
C ARG A 28 -10.48 -8.07 7.55
N HIS A 29 -11.08 -6.88 7.56
CA HIS A 29 -12.19 -6.52 8.43
C HIS A 29 -13.42 -6.18 7.59
N VAL A 30 -14.61 -6.50 8.09
CA VAL A 30 -15.88 -6.11 7.46
C VAL A 30 -16.66 -5.26 8.45
N TYR A 31 -16.99 -4.03 8.06
CA TYR A 31 -17.73 -3.07 8.87
C TYR A 31 -18.89 -2.51 8.06
N ARG A 32 -20.12 -2.70 8.55
CA ARG A 32 -21.35 -2.18 7.90
C ARG A 32 -21.37 -2.55 6.40
N ASP A 33 -21.15 -3.83 6.13
CA ASP A 33 -21.11 -4.41 4.78
C ASP A 33 -20.00 -3.88 3.86
N LYS A 34 -19.03 -3.14 4.42
CA LYS A 34 -17.85 -2.65 3.70
C LYS A 34 -16.59 -3.38 4.14
N VAL A 35 -15.81 -3.85 3.17
CA VAL A 35 -14.51 -4.48 3.40
C VAL A 35 -13.46 -3.39 3.65
N TRP A 36 -12.65 -3.62 4.66
CA TRP A 36 -11.49 -2.83 5.03
C TRP A 36 -10.30 -3.76 5.27
N TYR A 37 -9.11 -3.25 5.03
CA TYR A 37 -7.86 -3.95 5.35
C TYR A 37 -7.09 -3.12 6.37
N VAL A 38 -6.50 -3.79 7.35
CA VAL A 38 -5.71 -3.16 8.41
C VAL A 38 -4.30 -3.74 8.36
N LEU A 39 -3.31 -2.88 8.13
CA LEU A 39 -1.90 -3.20 8.30
C LEU A 39 -1.54 -2.97 9.75
N GLN A 40 -1.03 -4.00 10.40
CA GLN A 40 -0.49 -3.97 11.75
C GLN A 40 1.02 -4.10 11.67
N ASP A 41 1.76 -3.13 12.17
CA ASP A 41 3.21 -3.19 12.34
C ASP A 41 3.54 -3.64 13.76
N HIS A 42 4.12 -4.83 13.91
CA HIS A 42 4.48 -5.39 15.22
C HIS A 42 5.72 -4.76 15.86
N VAL A 43 6.55 -4.04 15.09
CA VAL A 43 7.73 -3.35 15.62
C VAL A 43 7.35 -2.01 16.22
N THR A 44 6.51 -1.25 15.52
CA THR A 44 6.12 0.11 15.95
C THR A 44 4.79 0.16 16.70
N GLY A 45 3.98 -0.90 16.63
CA GLY A 45 2.62 -0.93 17.17
C GLY A 45 1.63 -0.07 16.38
N GLN A 46 2.01 0.41 15.19
CA GLN A 46 1.15 1.25 14.36
C GLN A 46 0.14 0.41 13.59
N PHE A 47 -1.04 1.01 13.40
CA PHE A 47 -2.12 0.46 12.61
C PHE A 47 -2.51 1.43 11.51
N GLN A 48 -2.64 0.92 10.29
CA GLN A 48 -3.10 1.70 9.15
C GLN A 48 -4.22 0.97 8.45
N ARG A 49 -5.32 1.69 8.19
CA ARG A 49 -6.49 1.13 7.52
C ARG A 49 -6.57 1.65 6.09
N PHE A 50 -6.89 0.76 5.17
CA PHE A 50 -7.01 1.09 3.75
C PHE A 50 -8.15 0.31 3.08
N THR A 51 -8.54 0.78 1.90
CA THR A 51 -9.67 0.26 1.15
C THR A 51 -9.27 -0.97 0.31
N PRO A 52 -10.25 -1.72 -0.22
CA PRO A 52 -9.96 -2.84 -1.12
C PRO A 52 -9.16 -2.44 -2.38
N GLN A 53 -9.36 -1.23 -2.89
CA GLN A 53 -8.60 -0.72 -4.06
C GLN A 53 -7.11 -0.54 -3.71
N ALA A 54 -6.80 -0.04 -2.52
CA ALA A 54 -5.43 0.07 -2.06
C ALA A 54 -4.81 -1.30 -1.79
N TYR A 55 -5.60 -2.27 -1.30
CA TYR A 55 -5.13 -3.65 -1.11
C TYR A 55 -4.67 -4.28 -2.44
N GLN A 56 -5.35 -4.01 -3.55
CA GLN A 56 -4.95 -4.50 -4.88
C GLN A 56 -3.61 -3.93 -5.36
N LEU A 57 -3.19 -2.76 -4.86
CA LEU A 57 -1.89 -2.17 -5.16
C LEU A 57 -0.77 -2.72 -4.27
N ILE A 58 -1.12 -3.12 -3.04
CA ILE A 58 -0.17 -3.58 -2.02
C ILE A 58 0.13 -5.08 -2.14
N GLY A 59 -0.87 -5.87 -2.59
CA GLY A 59 -0.81 -7.32 -2.76
C GLY A 59 -0.09 -7.80 -4.01
#